data_AF-A0A933F303-F1
#
_entry.id   AF-A0A933F303-F1
#
_cell.length_a   1.000
_cell.length_b   1.000
_cell.length_c   1.000
_cell.angle_alpha   90.00
_cell.angle_beta   90.00
_cell.angle_gamma   90.00
#
_symmetry.space_group_name_H-M   'P 1'
#
loop_
_entity.id
_entity.type
_entity.pdbx_description
1 polymer ?
#
loop_
_entity_poly.entity_id
_entity_poly.type
_entity_poly.pdbx_seq_one_letter_code
_entity_poly.pdbx_strand_id
1 'polypeptide(L)'
;MGVVGRTVQGVRALASSIAAGFRGVVTIMAFTESGWMRQFHLSKRVVVLSCLVLVLLIFGSTITLLSLVKGQYYLTRMRYLEQENRAMTSLLEGQAEQLSKLKLEMTKLKEFEESLRRVSGLGARPTPNP
;
A
#
# COMPACT_ATOMS: atom_id res chain seq x y z
N MET A 1 -8.98 -41.28 -25.24
CA MET A 1 -10.06 -40.85 -24.30
C MET A 1 -9.83 -41.37 -22.85
N GLY A 2 -8.60 -41.37 -22.31
CA GLY A 2 -8.30 -42.15 -21.08
C GLY A 2 -7.97 -41.38 -19.79
N VAL A 3 -7.69 -40.07 -19.87
CA VAL A 3 -7.16 -39.31 -18.71
C VAL A 3 -8.30 -38.69 -17.89
N VAL A 4 -9.35 -38.18 -18.56
CA VAL A 4 -10.52 -37.59 -17.92
C VAL A 4 -11.36 -38.64 -17.16
N GLY A 5 -11.41 -39.89 -17.63
CA GLY A 5 -12.15 -40.96 -16.96
C GLY A 5 -11.55 -41.38 -15.61
N ARG A 6 -10.21 -41.38 -15.49
CA ARG A 6 -9.52 -41.75 -14.23
C ARG A 6 -9.58 -40.64 -13.18
N THR A 7 -9.49 -39.38 -13.58
CA THR A 7 -9.62 -38.26 -12.64
C THR A 7 -11.04 -38.18 -12.10
N VAL A 8 -12.06 -38.37 -12.93
CA VAL A 8 -13.47 -38.40 -12.49
C VAL A 8 -13.76 -39.59 -11.56
N GLN A 9 -13.21 -40.78 -11.85
CA GLN A 9 -13.35 -41.94 -10.96
C GLN A 9 -12.60 -41.76 -9.63
N GLY A 10 -11.39 -41.18 -9.67
CA GLY A 10 -10.61 -40.86 -8.46
C GLY A 10 -11.30 -39.85 -7.57
N VAL A 11 -11.84 -38.77 -8.15
CA VAL A 11 -12.63 -37.76 -7.43
C VAL A 11 -13.91 -38.38 -6.84
N ARG A 12 -14.57 -39.29 -7.56
CA ARG A 12 -15.77 -39.98 -7.07
C ARG A 12 -15.47 -40.94 -5.92
N ALA A 13 -14.34 -41.64 -5.96
CA ALA A 13 -13.88 -42.53 -4.88
C ALA A 13 -13.42 -41.75 -3.63
N LEU A 14 -12.79 -40.59 -3.83
CA LEU A 14 -12.47 -39.66 -2.74
C LEU A 14 -13.74 -39.06 -2.14
N ALA A 15 -14.70 -38.63 -2.96
CA ALA A 15 -15.97 -38.09 -2.48
C ALA A 15 -16.78 -39.14 -1.70
N SER A 16 -16.77 -40.41 -2.11
CA SER A 16 -17.48 -41.49 -1.42
C SER A 16 -16.78 -41.90 -0.10
N SER A 17 -15.45 -41.91 -0.04
CA SER A 17 -14.71 -42.19 1.19
C SER A 17 -14.87 -41.06 2.22
N ILE A 18 -14.87 -39.81 1.75
CA ILE A 18 -15.22 -38.64 2.56
C ILE A 18 -16.67 -38.78 3.06
N ALA A 19 -17.64 -39.08 2.18
CA ALA A 19 -19.04 -39.24 2.59
C ALA A 19 -19.26 -40.38 3.60
N ALA A 20 -18.52 -41.48 3.49
CA ALA A 20 -18.55 -42.59 4.44
C ALA A 20 -17.95 -42.21 5.80
N GLY A 21 -16.87 -41.43 5.82
CA GLY A 21 -16.24 -40.92 7.04
C GLY A 21 -17.15 -40.00 7.88
N PHE A 22 -18.11 -39.33 7.24
CA PHE A 22 -19.06 -38.40 7.85
C PHE A 22 -20.30 -39.06 8.48
N ARG A 23 -20.45 -40.39 8.37
CA ARG A 23 -21.58 -41.14 8.97
C ARG A 23 -21.37 -41.53 10.44
N GLY A 24 -20.24 -41.18 11.05
CA GLY A 24 -19.94 -41.48 12.47
C GLY A 24 -20.29 -40.37 13.45
N VAL A 25 -20.37 -40.73 14.74
CA VAL A 25 -20.45 -39.80 15.87
C VAL A 25 -19.04 -39.69 16.48
N VAL A 26 -18.61 -38.47 16.84
CA VAL A 26 -17.41 -38.26 17.65
C VAL A 26 -17.86 -38.09 19.10
N THR A 27 -17.34 -38.95 19.96
CA THR A 27 -17.53 -38.84 21.40
C THR A 27 -16.37 -38.05 21.96
N ILE A 28 -16.64 -36.84 22.45
CA ILE A 28 -15.63 -36.03 23.14
C ILE A 28 -15.86 -36.22 24.63
N MET A 29 -14.84 -36.75 25.32
CA MET A 29 -14.82 -36.88 26.78
C MET A 29 -14.09 -35.67 27.34
N ALA A 30 -14.81 -34.80 28.03
CA ALA A 30 -14.22 -33.70 28.78
C ALA A 30 -14.36 -34.00 30.27
N PHE A 31 -13.24 -33.95 30.99
CA PHE A 31 -13.22 -34.01 32.45
C PHE A 31 -13.41 -32.59 32.98
N THR A 32 -14.47 -32.37 33.76
CA THR A 32 -14.63 -31.11 34.50
C THR A 32 -13.77 -31.17 35.77
N GLU A 33 -13.31 -30.02 36.27
CA GLU A 33 -12.50 -29.94 37.50
C GLU A 33 -13.17 -30.57 38.74
N SER A 34 -14.50 -30.77 38.69
CA SER A 34 -15.28 -31.48 39.71
C SER A 34 -15.22 -33.02 39.63
N GLY A 35 -14.39 -33.60 38.74
CA GLY A 35 -14.26 -35.05 38.58
C GLY A 35 -15.45 -35.73 37.89
N TRP A 36 -16.44 -34.96 37.43
CA TRP A 36 -17.56 -35.48 36.64
C TRP A 36 -17.17 -35.57 35.16
N MET A 37 -17.31 -36.77 34.61
CA MET A 37 -17.00 -37.05 33.22
C MET A 37 -18.25 -36.76 32.38
N ARG A 38 -18.23 -35.69 31.58
CA ARG A 38 -19.38 -35.33 30.74
C ARG A 38 -19.11 -35.75 29.31
N GLN A 39 -19.91 -36.70 28.83
CA GLN A 39 -19.79 -37.26 27.50
C GLN A 39 -20.66 -36.47 26.52
N PHE A 40 -20.05 -35.87 25.51
CA PHE A 40 -20.78 -35.16 24.45
C PHE A 40 -20.71 -35.98 23.16
N HIS A 41 -21.88 -36.34 22.64
CA HIS A 41 -22.02 -36.98 21.34
C HIS A 41 -22.25 -35.91 20.28
N LEU A 42 -21.20 -35.60 19.52
CA LEU A 42 -21.27 -34.65 18.41
C LEU A 42 -21.26 -35.42 17.09
N SER A 43 -22.24 -35.15 16.24
CA SER A 43 -22.26 -35.70 14.89
C SER A 43 -21.04 -35.19 14.12
N LYS A 44 -20.31 -36.08 13.42
CA LYS A 44 -19.15 -35.68 12.59
C LYS A 44 -19.50 -34.59 11.59
N ARG A 45 -20.76 -34.54 11.13
CA ARG A 45 -21.25 -33.48 10.23
C ARG A 45 -21.17 -32.10 10.87
N VAL A 46 -21.53 -31.98 12.15
CA VAL A 46 -21.48 -30.71 12.88
C VAL A 46 -20.05 -30.26 13.07
N VAL A 47 -19.14 -31.19 13.39
CA VAL A 47 -17.70 -30.91 13.53
C VAL A 47 -17.11 -30.40 12.22
N VAL A 48 -17.42 -31.04 11.09
CA VAL A 48 -16.87 -30.60 9.80
C VAL A 48 -17.50 -29.29 9.33
N LEU A 49 -18.82 -29.10 9.51
CA LEU A 49 -19.44 -27.81 9.22
C LEU A 49 -18.83 -26.68 10.07
N SER A 50 -18.62 -26.93 11.36
CA SER A 50 -17.94 -25.98 12.24
C SER A 50 -16.52 -25.69 11.77
N CYS A 51 -15.77 -26.70 11.33
CA CYS A 51 -14.41 -26.53 10.80
C CYS A 51 -14.41 -25.70 9.51
N LEU A 52 -15.34 -25.97 8.58
CA LEU A 52 -15.50 -25.19 7.35
C LEU A 52 -15.84 -23.73 7.63
N VAL A 53 -16.75 -23.48 8.57
CA VAL A 53 -17.10 -22.12 9.00
C VAL A 53 -15.89 -21.42 9.61
N LEU A 54 -15.12 -22.08 10.46
CA LEU A 54 -13.90 -21.51 11.04
C LEU A 54 -12.87 -21.17 9.98
N VAL A 55 -12.64 -22.03 8.99
CA VAL A 55 -11.72 -21.75 7.88
C VAL A 55 -12.17 -20.52 7.08
N LEU A 56 -13.46 -20.43 6.76
CA LEU A 56 -14.01 -19.27 6.05
C LEU A 56 -13.87 -17.99 6.87
N LEU A 57 -14.11 -18.04 8.19
CA LEU A 57 -13.95 -16.89 9.07
C LEU A 57 -12.50 -16.45 9.19
N ILE A 58 -11.56 -17.38 9.34
CA ILE A 58 -10.12 -17.08 9.39
C ILE A 58 -9.69 -16.44 8.07
N PHE A 59 -10.09 -17.01 6.94
CA PHE A 59 -9.72 -16.49 5.62
C PHE A 59 -10.33 -15.11 5.34
N GLY A 60 -11.61 -14.91 5.70
CA GLY A 60 -12.24 -13.59 5.63
C GLY A 60 -11.53 -12.57 6.51
N SER A 61 -11.22 -12.95 7.75
CA SER A 61 -10.53 -12.09 8.71
C SER A 61 -9.14 -11.68 8.24
N THR A 62 -8.35 -12.60 7.67
CA THR A 62 -7.01 -12.27 7.18
C THR A 62 -7.06 -11.32 5.99
N ILE A 63 -8.02 -11.48 5.08
CA ILE A 63 -8.22 -10.57 3.94
C ILE A 63 -8.58 -9.17 4.43
N THR A 64 -9.52 -9.06 5.37
CA THR A 64 -9.95 -7.76 5.94
C THR A 64 -8.81 -7.09 6.71
N LEU A 65 -8.01 -7.85 7.47
CA LEU A 65 -6.85 -7.31 8.16
C LEU A 65 -5.81 -6.78 7.16
N LEU A 66 -5.53 -7.54 6.10
CA LEU A 66 -4.57 -7.16 5.06
C LEU A 66 -5.03 -5.91 4.30
N SER A 67 -6.32 -5.79 4.00
CA SER A 67 -6.87 -4.61 3.32
C SER A 67 -6.79 -3.37 4.20
N LEU A 68 -7.06 -3.50 5.49
CA LEU A 68 -6.96 -2.40 6.45
C LEU A 68 -5.51 -1.90 6.59
N VAL A 69 -4.54 -2.82 6.71
CA VAL A 69 -3.11 -2.47 6.80
C VAL A 69 -2.64 -1.78 5.52
N LYS A 70 -3.03 -2.29 4.34
CA LYS A 70 -2.73 -1.62 3.07
C LYS A 70 -3.33 -0.21 3.01
N GLY A 71 -4.58 -0.04 3.41
CA GLY A 71 -5.23 1.27 3.46
C GLY A 71 -4.47 2.27 4.34
N GLN A 72 -4.07 1.86 5.55
CA GLN A 72 -3.28 2.69 6.47
C GLN A 72 -1.90 3.04 5.90
N TYR A 73 -1.24 2.07 5.26
CA TYR A 73 0.04 2.31 4.59
C TYR A 73 -0.09 3.34 3.45
N TYR A 74 -1.09 3.20 2.59
CA TYR A 74 -1.34 4.16 1.50
C TYR A 74 -1.65 5.56 2.03
N LEU A 75 -2.47 5.67 3.07
CA LEU A 75 -2.78 6.95 3.70
C LEU A 75 -1.53 7.64 4.26
N THR A 76 -0.67 6.88 4.94
CA THR A 76 0.57 7.40 5.52
C THR A 76 1.52 7.87 4.42
N ARG A 77 1.67 7.07 3.36
CA ARG A 77 2.49 7.43 2.20
C ARG A 77 1.97 8.68 1.48
N MET A 78 0.65 8.80 1.32
CA MET A 78 0.05 9.99 0.71
C MET A 78 0.29 11.24 1.55
N ARG A 79 0.16 11.16 2.89
CA ARG A 79 0.46 12.29 3.77
C ARG A 79 1.93 12.72 3.69
N TYR A 80 2.84 11.75 3.65
CA TYR A 80 4.26 12.02 3.48
C TYR A 80 4.53 12.74 2.15
N LEU A 81 3.99 12.22 1.05
CA LEU A 81 4.13 12.83 -0.28
C LEU A 81 3.52 14.24 -0.34
N GLU A 82 2.37 14.45 0.30
CA GLU A 82 1.74 15.77 0.38
C GLU A 82 2.61 16.77 1.15
N GLN A 83 3.20 16.34 2.28
CA GLN A 83 4.08 17.17 3.08
C GLN A 83 5.38 17.51 2.32
N GLU A 84 5.96 16.54 1.63
CA GLU A 84 7.16 16.74 0.80
C GLU A 84 6.87 17.71 -0.34
N ASN A 85 5.73 17.59 -1.00
CA ASN A 85 5.34 18.49 -2.10
C ASN A 85 5.12 19.93 -1.62
N ARG A 86 4.50 20.11 -0.44
CA ARG A 86 4.39 21.45 0.20
C ARG A 86 5.76 22.04 0.52
N ALA A 87 6.68 21.23 1.05
CA ALA A 87 8.05 21.67 1.33
C ALA A 87 8.77 22.10 0.04
N MET A 88 8.70 21.31 -1.03
CA MET A 88 9.29 21.67 -2.32
C MET A 88 8.71 22.98 -2.88
N THR A 89 7.40 23.17 -2.77
CA THR A 89 6.74 24.40 -3.22
C THR A 89 7.26 25.61 -2.46
N SER A 90 7.40 25.52 -1.13
CA SER A 90 7.95 26.61 -0.31
C SER A 90 9.41 26.94 -0.66
N LEU A 91 10.22 25.93 -1.00
CA LEU A 91 11.61 26.14 -1.44
C LEU A 91 11.67 26.84 -2.80
N LEU A 92 10.78 26.47 -3.73
CA LEU A 92 10.68 27.12 -5.04
C LEU A 92 10.25 28.58 -4.92
N GLU A 93 9.30 28.89 -4.04
CA GLU A 93 8.89 30.28 -3.76
C GLU A 93 10.06 31.10 -3.18
N GLY A 94 10.81 30.53 -2.23
CA GLY A 94 11.99 31.19 -1.67
C GLY A 94 13.08 31.45 -2.71
N GLN A 95 13.34 30.49 -3.60
CA GLN A 95 14.29 30.67 -4.70
C GLN A 95 13.82 31.71 -5.71
N ALA A 96 12.52 31.76 -6.00
CA ALA A 96 11.95 32.78 -6.88
C ALA A 96 12.13 34.19 -6.29
N GLU A 97 11.93 34.35 -4.98
CA GLU A 97 12.16 35.62 -4.30
C GLU A 97 13.64 36.04 -4.36
N GLN A 98 14.57 35.11 -4.10
CA GLN A 98 16.01 35.37 -4.21
C GLN A 98 16.43 35.76 -5.62
N LEU A 99 15.93 35.06 -6.64
CA LEU A 99 16.18 35.40 -8.04
C LEU A 99 15.63 36.78 -8.40
N SER A 100 14.47 37.17 -7.85
CA SER A 100 13.91 38.50 -8.07
C SER A 100 14.80 39.61 -7.49
N LYS A 101 15.35 39.40 -6.28
CA LYS A 101 16.29 40.33 -5.64
C LYS A 101 17.59 40.43 -6.43
N LEU A 102 18.15 39.29 -6.84
CA LEU A 102 19.38 39.25 -7.64
C LEU A 102 19.21 39.96 -8.99
N LYS A 103 18.06 39.78 -9.65
CA LYS A 103 17.75 40.49 -10.90
C LYS A 103 17.73 42.00 -10.72
N LEU A 104 17.18 42.48 -9.60
CA LEU A 104 17.12 43.90 -9.27
C LEU A 104 18.52 44.46 -8.98
N GLU A 105 19.36 43.73 -8.26
CA GLU A 105 20.76 44.11 -8.03
C GLU A 105 21.56 44.17 -9.33
N MET A 106 21.37 43.20 -10.24
CA MET A 106 21.99 43.20 -11.57
C MET A 106 21.57 44.42 -12.39
N THR A 107 20.30 44.83 -12.33
CA THR A 107 19.84 46.06 -13.00
C THR A 107 20.55 47.30 -12.45
N LYS A 108 20.65 47.43 -11.11
CA LYS A 108 21.39 48.53 -10.48
C LYS A 108 22.87 48.54 -10.85
N LEU A 109 23.49 47.37 -10.90
CA LEU A 109 24.90 47.24 -11.27
C LEU A 109 25.14 47.66 -12.72
N LYS A 110 24.21 47.33 -13.62
CA LYS A 110 24.24 47.76 -15.03
C LYS A 110 24.06 49.27 -15.18
N GLU A 111 23.15 49.87 -14.42
CA GLU A 111 22.99 51.34 -14.38
C GLU A 111 24.26 52.04 -13.87
N PHE A 112 24.92 51.43 -12.88
CA PHE A 112 26.19 51.93 -12.36
C PHE A 112 27.32 51.79 -13.39
N GLU A 113 27.42 50.64 -14.08
CA GLU A 113 28.37 50.43 -15.18
C GLU A 113 28.16 51.46 -16.30
N GLU A 114 26.92 51.71 -16.72
CA GLU A 114 26.60 52.68 -17.75
C GLU A 114 26.95 54.11 -17.30
N SER A 115 26.69 54.44 -16.04
CA SER A 115 27.08 55.72 -15.44
C SER A 115 28.60 55.90 -15.41
N LEU A 116 29.35 54.86 -15.02
CA LEU A 116 30.81 54.87 -15.06
C LEU A 116 31.35 55.03 -16.48
N ARG A 117 30.75 54.35 -17.47
CA ARG A 117 31.15 54.45 -18.88
C ARG A 117 30.93 55.86 -19.45
N ARG A 118 29.88 56.55 -19.02
CA ARG A 118 29.62 57.96 -19.38
C ARG A 118 30.64 58.89 -18.73
N VAL A 119 30.96 58.69 -17.44
CA VAL A 119 31.94 59.50 -16.70
C VAL A 119 33.38 59.28 -17.19
N SER A 120 33.73 58.05 -17.56
CA SER A 120 35.07 57.71 -18.06
C SER A 120 35.33 58.12 -19.52
N GLY A 121 34.37 58.77 -20.19
CA GLY A 121 34.50 59.19 -21.58
C GLY A 121 34.62 58.05 -22.59
N LEU A 122 34.30 56.80 -22.22
CA LEU A 122 34.34 55.63 -23.11
C LEU A 122 33.08 55.48 -23.98
N GLY A 123 32.28 56.55 -24.07
CA GLY A 123 31.10 56.65 -24.92
C GLY A 123 31.49 57.05 -26.35
N ALA A 124 31.48 56.06 -27.26
CA ALA A 124 31.53 56.18 -28.71
C ALA A 124 32.88 56.54 -29.36
N ARG A 125 33.68 55.51 -29.67
CA ARG A 125 34.47 55.50 -30.92
C ARG A 125 33.52 55.06 -32.04
N PRO A 126 33.18 55.91 -33.03
CA PRO A 126 32.31 55.49 -34.12
C PRO A 126 33.08 54.50 -34.99
N THR A 127 32.53 53.29 -35.13
CA THR A 127 32.92 52.36 -36.19
C THR A 127 32.54 53.01 -37.53
N PRO A 128 33.47 53.15 -38.49
CA PRO A 128 33.16 53.75 -39.78
C PRO A 128 32.26 52.78 -40.55
N ASN A 129 31.09 53.25 -40.96
CA ASN A 129 30.18 52.56 -41.86
C ASN A 129 30.57 52.85 -43.33
N PRO A 130 30.13 52.01 -44.29
CA PRO A 130 30.87 51.60 -45.48
C PRO A 130 31.20 52.68 -46.51
#